data_AF-A0A399Z7C8-F1
#
_entry.id   AF-A0A399Z7C8-F1
#
_cell.length_a   1.000
_cell.length_b   1.000
_cell.length_c   1.000
_cell.angle_alpha   90.00
_cell.angle_beta   90.00
_cell.angle_gamma   90.00
#
_symmetry.space_group_name_H-M   'P 1'
#
loop_
_entity.id
_entity.type
_entity.pdbx_description
1 polymer ?
#
loop_
_entity_poly.entity_id
_entity_poly.type
_entity_poly.pdbx_seq_one_letter_code
_entity_poly.pdbx_strand_id
1 'polypeptide(L)'
;DDLDAEVRIGQFGPFVAKEVNGERLTAGLPPDLPPADLTDELVEQLLSQKQDGPQTLGTDPETEQPIFLKSGPYGPYVQLGEDGNGKKKPKRASLLKGMDPSQVTLDVALQLLSLPRTLGDHPETGKPVQASVGRFGPYIVHDGKYVNLKGDSVLEIDLDRALELLAGAAERKGRSGGRTTRSSAKTVLKTLGEHPDGGAIQVLDGRYGPYVNYNKVNVTLPKEVKPEDVTLEQALAWVTAKAGTGASTKRKRARNAKKKTASTTHKKTATARS
;
A
#
# COMPACT_ATOMS: atom_id res chain seq x y z
N ASP A 1 7.34 -37.49 3.39
CA ASP A 1 7.05 -37.89 2.00
C ASP A 1 7.95 -37.08 1.08
N ASP A 2 8.59 -37.73 0.11
CA ASP A 2 9.42 -37.06 -0.88
C ASP A 2 8.51 -36.47 -1.96
N LEU A 3 8.64 -35.15 -2.19
CA LEU A 3 7.91 -34.42 -3.23
C LEU A 3 8.47 -34.83 -4.60
N ASP A 4 7.61 -35.19 -5.56
CA ASP A 4 8.02 -35.55 -6.94
C ASP A 4 8.25 -34.31 -7.82
N ALA A 5 8.87 -33.28 -7.24
CA ALA A 5 9.25 -32.04 -7.89
C ALA A 5 10.38 -31.33 -7.15
N GLU A 6 11.17 -30.56 -7.91
CA GLU A 6 12.25 -29.74 -7.36
C GLU A 6 11.74 -28.34 -6.99
N VAL A 7 12.03 -27.88 -5.77
CA VAL A 7 11.80 -26.48 -5.38
C VAL A 7 13.07 -25.66 -5.64
N ARG A 8 12.95 -24.58 -6.43
CA ARG A 8 14.05 -23.68 -6.81
C ARG A 8 13.68 -22.22 -6.55
N ILE A 9 14.69 -21.35 -6.47
CA ILE A 9 14.50 -19.90 -6.30
C ILE A 9 15.03 -19.19 -7.54
N GLY A 10 14.16 -18.43 -8.21
CA GLY A 10 14.49 -17.67 -9.43
C GLY A 10 14.38 -16.17 -9.23
N GLN A 11 14.54 -15.39 -10.31
CA GLN A 11 14.47 -13.92 -10.23
C GLN A 11 13.09 -13.38 -9.78
N PHE A 12 12.05 -14.19 -9.92
CA PHE A 12 10.66 -13.84 -9.61
C PHE A 12 10.15 -14.47 -8.30
N GLY A 13 11.00 -15.19 -7.56
CA GLY A 13 10.63 -15.88 -6.33
C GLY A 13 10.82 -17.40 -6.39
N PRO A 14 10.34 -18.12 -5.35
CA PRO A 14 10.36 -19.58 -5.31
C PRO A 14 9.42 -20.18 -6.37
N PHE A 15 9.82 -21.31 -6.95
CA PHE A 15 9.06 -22.02 -7.98
C PHE A 15 9.33 -23.53 -7.90
N VAL A 16 8.36 -24.34 -8.32
CA VAL A 16 8.50 -25.79 -8.49
C VAL A 16 8.87 -26.12 -9.92
N ALA A 17 9.66 -27.18 -10.10
CA ALA A 17 10.02 -27.72 -11.39
C ALA A 17 9.82 -29.24 -11.39
N LYS A 18 9.09 -29.77 -12.39
CA LYS A 18 8.87 -31.20 -12.58
C LYS A 18 9.19 -31.56 -14.03
N GLU A 19 9.85 -32.69 -14.22
CA GLU A 19 10.14 -33.23 -15.55
C GLU A 19 9.00 -34.17 -15.96
N VAL A 20 8.26 -33.79 -16.99
CA VAL A 20 7.12 -34.56 -17.49
C VAL A 20 7.33 -34.79 -18.98
N ASN A 21 7.38 -36.05 -19.41
CA ASN A 21 7.61 -36.44 -20.81
C ASN A 21 8.87 -35.84 -21.46
N GLY A 22 9.94 -35.62 -20.67
CA GLY A 22 11.18 -35.00 -21.13
C GLY A 22 11.13 -33.47 -21.29
N GLU A 23 10.00 -32.84 -20.95
CA GLU A 23 9.86 -31.40 -20.89
C GLU A 23 9.88 -30.93 -19.42
N ARG A 24 10.64 -29.87 -19.16
CA ARG A 24 10.74 -29.29 -17.83
C ARG A 24 9.64 -28.27 -17.60
N LEU A 25 8.62 -28.67 -16.86
CA LEU A 25 7.55 -27.79 -16.43
C LEU A 25 7.98 -27.03 -15.18
N THR A 26 7.56 -25.77 -15.09
CA THR A 26 7.91 -24.89 -13.96
C THR A 26 6.69 -24.11 -13.52
N ALA A 27 6.42 -23.94 -12.23
CA ALA A 27 5.33 -23.11 -11.74
C ALA A 27 5.74 -22.29 -10.51
N GLY A 28 5.33 -21.03 -10.43
CA GLY A 28 5.66 -20.16 -9.30
C GLY A 28 4.91 -20.58 -8.04
N LEU A 29 5.58 -20.52 -6.89
CA LEU A 29 4.94 -20.79 -5.61
C LEU A 29 4.29 -19.52 -5.04
N PRO A 30 3.09 -19.61 -4.45
CA PRO A 30 2.48 -18.49 -3.73
C PRO A 30 3.39 -17.99 -2.60
N PRO A 31 3.51 -16.66 -2.41
CA PRO A 31 4.43 -16.10 -1.40
C PRO A 31 4.00 -16.36 0.04
N ASP A 32 2.74 -16.73 0.25
CA ASP A 32 2.11 -17.03 1.53
C ASP A 32 2.03 -18.53 1.83
N LEU A 33 2.43 -19.40 0.90
CA LEU A 33 2.42 -20.85 1.07
C LEU A 33 3.59 -21.30 1.99
N PRO A 34 3.32 -21.90 3.15
CA PRO A 34 4.36 -22.50 3.98
C PRO A 34 5.00 -23.71 3.30
N PRO A 35 6.32 -23.94 3.47
CA PRO A 35 6.98 -25.11 2.87
C PRO A 35 6.41 -26.46 3.31
N ALA A 36 5.78 -26.52 4.50
CA ALA A 36 5.16 -27.73 5.02
C ALA A 36 3.83 -28.08 4.33
N ASP A 37 3.16 -27.09 3.74
CA ASP A 37 1.86 -27.25 3.06
C ASP A 37 2.03 -27.54 1.56
N LEU A 38 3.26 -27.77 1.09
CA LEU A 38 3.55 -28.11 -0.29
C LEU A 38 3.34 -29.62 -0.52
N THR A 39 2.22 -29.97 -1.16
CA THR A 39 1.86 -31.35 -1.52
C THR A 39 2.05 -31.61 -3.02
N ASP A 40 2.20 -32.88 -3.41
CA ASP A 40 2.28 -33.26 -4.83
C ASP A 40 1.02 -32.85 -5.61
N GLU A 41 -0.16 -32.97 -5.00
CA GLU A 41 -1.43 -32.51 -5.58
C GLU A 41 -1.39 -31.01 -5.92
N LEU A 42 -0.88 -30.19 -4.99
CA LEU A 42 -0.74 -28.74 -5.20
C LEU A 42 0.28 -28.43 -6.30
N VAL A 43 1.38 -29.18 -6.35
CA VAL A 43 2.41 -29.06 -7.40
C VAL A 43 1.81 -29.36 -8.78
N GLU A 44 1.09 -30.47 -8.91
CA GLU A 44 0.41 -30.85 -10.16
C GLU A 44 -0.61 -29.80 -10.58
N GLN A 45 -1.40 -29.28 -9.63
CA GLN A 45 -2.35 -28.20 -9.88
C GLN A 45 -1.65 -26.93 -10.42
N LEU A 46 -0.54 -26.51 -9.80
CA LEU A 46 0.22 -25.33 -10.22
C LEU A 46 0.86 -25.51 -11.61
N LEU A 47 1.31 -26.72 -11.94
CA LEU A 47 1.90 -27.05 -13.24
C LEU A 47 0.83 -27.11 -14.34
N SER A 48 -0.32 -27.75 -14.08
CA SER A 48 -1.46 -27.79 -15.01
C SER A 48 -1.97 -26.40 -15.32
N GLN A 49 -2.21 -25.57 -14.30
CA GLN A 49 -2.70 -24.18 -14.49
C GLN A 49 -1.79 -23.34 -15.39
N LYS A 50 -0.47 -23.62 -15.39
CA LYS A 50 0.45 -22.92 -16.27
C LYS A 50 0.42 -23.47 -17.71
N GLN A 51 0.22 -24.78 -17.88
CA GLN A 51 0.12 -25.41 -19.19
C GLN A 51 -1.18 -25.05 -19.91
N ASP A 52 -2.31 -25.05 -19.19
CA ASP A 52 -3.65 -24.79 -19.76
C ASP A 52 -3.80 -23.35 -20.28
N GLY A 53 -2.86 -22.46 -19.93
CA GLY A 53 -2.86 -21.09 -20.37
C GLY A 53 -3.96 -20.26 -19.70
N PRO A 54 -4.20 -19.02 -20.16
CA PRO A 54 -5.23 -18.18 -19.60
C PRO A 54 -6.63 -18.75 -19.89
N GLN A 55 -7.44 -18.94 -18.85
CA GLN A 55 -8.83 -19.38 -19.01
C GLN A 55 -9.65 -18.25 -19.63
N THR A 56 -10.28 -18.50 -20.78
CA THR A 56 -11.18 -17.54 -21.43
C THR A 56 -12.56 -17.60 -20.76
N LEU A 57 -13.01 -16.49 -20.19
CA LEU A 57 -14.31 -16.38 -19.52
C LEU A 57 -15.45 -16.00 -20.49
N GLY A 58 -15.12 -15.39 -21.63
CA GLY A 58 -16.10 -14.96 -22.64
C GLY A 58 -15.64 -13.70 -23.37
N THR A 59 -16.59 -12.97 -23.93
CA THR A 59 -16.35 -11.72 -24.68
C THR A 59 -17.09 -10.57 -24.01
N ASP A 60 -16.43 -9.42 -23.91
CA ASP A 60 -17.03 -8.19 -23.42
C ASP A 60 -18.05 -7.62 -24.42
N PRO A 61 -19.29 -7.33 -24.01
CA PRO A 61 -20.34 -6.87 -24.93
C PRO A 61 -20.13 -5.45 -25.46
N GLU A 62 -19.33 -4.61 -24.78
CA GLU A 62 -19.09 -3.22 -25.23
C GLU A 62 -17.93 -3.11 -26.21
N THR A 63 -16.88 -3.90 -26.01
CA THR A 63 -15.62 -3.80 -26.77
C THR A 63 -15.39 -4.95 -27.73
N GLU A 64 -16.21 -6.01 -27.68
CA GLU A 64 -16.06 -7.27 -28.41
C GLU A 64 -14.72 -7.97 -28.16
N GLN A 65 -14.03 -7.62 -27.07
CA GLN A 65 -12.72 -8.19 -26.72
C GLN A 65 -12.88 -9.41 -25.81
N PRO A 66 -12.04 -10.45 -25.96
CA PRO A 66 -12.06 -11.60 -25.06
C PRO A 66 -11.65 -11.19 -23.64
N ILE A 67 -12.29 -11.80 -22.64
CA ILE A 67 -11.95 -11.66 -21.23
C ILE A 67 -11.24 -12.92 -20.77
N PHE A 68 -10.06 -12.72 -20.19
CA PHE A 68 -9.20 -13.80 -19.70
C PHE A 68 -9.08 -13.76 -18.18
N LEU A 69 -9.12 -14.92 -17.54
CA LEU A 69 -8.65 -15.14 -16.17
C LEU A 69 -7.20 -15.63 -16.23
N LYS A 70 -6.30 -14.88 -15.59
CA LYS A 70 -4.85 -15.12 -15.63
C LYS A 70 -4.28 -15.15 -14.22
N SER A 71 -3.20 -15.90 -14.05
CA SER A 71 -2.41 -15.91 -12.80
C SER A 71 -1.18 -15.01 -12.94
N GLY A 72 -0.95 -14.15 -11.95
CA GLY A 72 0.17 -13.20 -11.93
C GLY A 72 0.88 -13.15 -10.57
N PRO A 73 1.96 -12.35 -10.45
CA PRO A 73 2.75 -12.27 -9.21
C PRO A 73 1.99 -11.66 -8.03
N TYR A 74 0.88 -10.97 -8.29
CA TYR A 74 0.01 -10.38 -7.27
C TYR A 74 -1.28 -11.19 -7.05
N GLY A 75 -1.33 -12.41 -7.55
CA GLY A 75 -2.50 -13.28 -7.52
C GLY A 75 -3.28 -13.32 -8.83
N PRO A 76 -4.42 -14.02 -8.84
CA PRO A 76 -5.30 -14.15 -10.00
C PRO A 76 -5.94 -12.81 -10.36
N TYR A 77 -6.10 -12.56 -11.66
CA TYR A 77 -6.68 -11.33 -12.19
C TYR A 77 -7.44 -11.59 -13.49
N VAL A 78 -8.44 -10.75 -13.76
CA VAL A 78 -9.14 -10.71 -15.04
C VAL A 78 -8.53 -9.64 -15.94
N GLN A 79 -8.48 -9.92 -17.24
CA GLN A 79 -7.92 -9.04 -18.26
C GLN A 79 -8.88 -8.92 -19.44
N LEU A 80 -9.12 -7.68 -19.88
CA LEU A 80 -9.84 -7.37 -21.10
C LEU A 80 -8.88 -7.30 -22.30
N GLY A 81 -9.07 -8.18 -23.27
CA GLY A 81 -8.27 -8.30 -24.47
C GLY A 81 -6.92 -8.99 -24.26
N GLU A 82 -6.23 -9.22 -25.37
CA GLU A 82 -4.90 -9.83 -25.37
C GLU A 82 -3.82 -8.89 -24.79
N ASP A 83 -2.65 -9.46 -24.50
CA ASP A 83 -1.49 -8.67 -24.10
C ASP A 83 -1.02 -7.81 -25.29
N GLY A 84 -1.35 -6.52 -25.26
CA GLY A 84 -1.04 -5.61 -26.36
C GLY A 84 0.47 -5.47 -26.61
N ASN A 85 0.86 -5.43 -27.89
CA ASN A 85 2.21 -5.13 -28.38
C ASN A 85 2.62 -3.65 -28.19
N GLY A 86 2.47 -3.12 -26.98
CA GLY A 86 3.06 -1.84 -26.54
C GLY A 86 2.23 -0.56 -26.80
N LYS A 87 1.16 -0.59 -27.61
CA LYS A 87 0.37 0.63 -27.90
C LYS A 87 -0.74 0.94 -26.89
N LYS A 88 -1.37 -0.06 -26.27
CA LYS A 88 -2.38 0.14 -25.21
C LYS A 88 -2.30 -1.02 -24.23
N LYS A 89 -2.11 -0.73 -22.94
CA LYS A 89 -2.12 -1.77 -21.90
C LYS A 89 -3.56 -2.27 -21.75
N PRO A 90 -3.78 -3.60 -21.72
CA PRO A 90 -5.12 -4.14 -21.52
C PRO A 90 -5.65 -3.74 -20.15
N LYS A 91 -6.97 -3.57 -20.03
CA LYS A 91 -7.62 -3.30 -18.75
C LYS A 91 -7.52 -4.55 -17.89
N ARG A 92 -7.15 -4.40 -16.62
CA ARG A 92 -6.95 -5.52 -15.69
C ARG A 92 -7.60 -5.20 -14.36
N ALA A 93 -8.16 -6.22 -13.72
CA ALA A 93 -8.65 -6.14 -12.35
C ALA A 93 -8.25 -7.40 -11.58
N SER A 94 -7.64 -7.23 -10.41
CA SER A 94 -7.35 -8.36 -9.52
C SER A 94 -8.63 -8.93 -8.95
N LEU A 95 -8.66 -10.24 -8.73
CA LEU A 95 -9.74 -10.87 -7.97
C LEU A 95 -9.75 -10.34 -6.53
N LEU A 96 -10.93 -10.38 -5.91
CA LEU A 96 -11.08 -10.00 -4.50
C LEU A 96 -10.40 -11.02 -3.60
N LYS A 97 -9.96 -10.57 -2.42
CA LYS A 97 -9.33 -11.46 -1.44
C LYS A 97 -10.30 -12.57 -1.04
N GLY A 98 -9.88 -13.82 -1.21
CA GLY A 98 -10.69 -15.00 -0.88
C GLY A 98 -11.65 -15.47 -1.98
N MET A 99 -11.66 -14.80 -3.14
CA MET A 99 -12.41 -15.28 -4.30
C MET A 99 -11.68 -16.46 -4.95
N ASP A 100 -12.40 -17.54 -5.19
CA ASP A 100 -11.89 -18.71 -5.90
C ASP A 100 -11.85 -18.43 -7.41
N PRO A 101 -10.68 -18.54 -8.07
CA PRO A 101 -10.56 -18.37 -9.53
C PRO A 101 -11.50 -19.27 -10.34
N SER A 102 -11.74 -20.50 -9.88
CA SER A 102 -12.60 -21.47 -10.57
C SER A 102 -14.07 -21.07 -10.62
N GLN A 103 -14.51 -20.22 -9.68
CA GLN A 103 -15.89 -19.77 -9.55
C GLN A 103 -16.14 -18.42 -10.23
N VAL A 104 -15.13 -17.82 -10.88
CA VAL A 104 -15.28 -16.53 -11.54
C VAL A 104 -16.01 -16.71 -12.87
N THR A 105 -17.18 -16.09 -12.98
CA THR A 105 -17.98 -16.03 -14.21
C THR A 105 -17.67 -14.78 -15.03
N LEU A 106 -18.15 -14.75 -16.29
CA LEU A 106 -18.07 -13.59 -17.15
C LEU A 106 -18.67 -12.33 -16.49
N ASP A 107 -19.84 -12.47 -15.85
CA ASP A 107 -20.53 -11.34 -15.20
C ASP A 107 -19.69 -10.74 -14.07
N VAL A 108 -19.10 -11.58 -13.22
CA VAL A 108 -18.22 -11.12 -12.14
C VAL A 108 -16.97 -10.46 -12.71
N ALA A 109 -16.40 -11.01 -13.78
CA ALA A 109 -15.24 -10.43 -14.44
C ALA A 109 -15.53 -9.05 -15.03
N LEU A 110 -16.70 -8.87 -15.65
CA LEU A 110 -17.17 -7.58 -16.16
C LEU A 110 -17.32 -6.56 -15.02
N GLN A 111 -17.92 -6.97 -13.90
CA GLN A 111 -18.05 -6.13 -12.72
C GLN A 111 -16.68 -5.71 -12.15
N LEU A 112 -15.73 -6.63 -12.04
CA LEU A 112 -14.36 -6.32 -11.60
C LEU A 112 -13.65 -5.36 -12.56
N LEU A 113 -13.79 -5.59 -13.87
CA LEU A 113 -13.23 -4.72 -14.90
C LEU A 113 -13.89 -3.35 -14.93
N SER A 114 -15.13 -3.20 -14.45
CA SER A 114 -15.82 -1.91 -14.37
C SER A 114 -15.31 -0.99 -13.25
N LEU A 115 -14.53 -1.52 -12.29
CA LEU A 115 -14.00 -0.72 -11.19
C LEU A 115 -13.02 0.37 -11.68
N PRO A 116 -13.04 1.58 -11.08
CA PRO A 116 -13.88 2.03 -9.95
C PRO A 116 -15.35 2.27 -10.34
N ARG A 117 -16.28 1.72 -9.55
CA ARG A 117 -17.73 1.85 -9.76
C ARG A 117 -18.24 3.12 -9.09
N THR A 118 -18.96 3.97 -9.82
CA THR A 118 -19.64 5.14 -9.24
C THR A 118 -21.01 4.71 -8.71
N LEU A 119 -21.28 4.95 -7.43
CA LEU A 119 -22.54 4.59 -6.77
C LEU A 119 -23.60 5.68 -6.88
N GLY A 120 -23.16 6.94 -7.00
CA GLY A 120 -24.00 8.13 -7.10
C GLY A 120 -23.30 9.35 -6.50
N ASP A 121 -24.01 10.47 -6.42
CA ASP A 121 -23.51 11.70 -5.82
C ASP A 121 -23.91 11.81 -4.35
N HIS A 122 -22.98 12.29 -3.52
CA HIS A 122 -23.26 12.51 -2.11
C HIS A 122 -24.29 13.64 -1.92
N PRO A 123 -25.35 13.45 -1.12
CA PRO A 123 -26.46 14.41 -1.02
C PRO A 123 -26.02 15.78 -0.50
N GLU A 124 -25.07 15.84 0.44
CA GLU A 124 -24.59 17.11 1.01
C GLU A 124 -23.57 17.86 0.15
N THR A 125 -22.67 17.14 -0.54
CA THR A 125 -21.55 17.79 -1.24
C THR A 125 -21.70 17.79 -2.76
N GLY A 126 -22.64 17.02 -3.31
CA GLY A 126 -22.84 16.82 -4.76
C GLY A 126 -21.65 16.20 -5.49
N LYS A 127 -20.72 15.53 -4.78
CA LYS A 127 -19.53 14.91 -5.36
C LYS A 127 -19.71 13.40 -5.46
N PRO A 128 -19.09 12.73 -6.46
CA PRO A 128 -19.28 11.31 -6.67
C PRO A 128 -18.75 10.48 -5.50
N VAL A 129 -19.51 9.45 -5.17
CA VAL A 129 -19.12 8.37 -4.26
C VAL A 129 -18.74 7.16 -5.12
N GLN A 130 -17.52 6.67 -4.97
CA GLN A 130 -17.01 5.55 -5.78
C GLN A 130 -16.56 4.39 -4.90
N ALA A 131 -16.85 3.17 -5.35
CA ALA A 131 -16.36 1.92 -4.77
C ALA A 131 -15.19 1.38 -5.62
N SER A 132 -14.11 0.99 -4.96
CA SER A 132 -12.91 0.47 -5.62
C SER A 132 -12.12 -0.48 -4.72
N VAL A 133 -11.09 -1.11 -5.28
CA VAL A 133 -10.21 -2.05 -4.59
C VAL A 133 -8.78 -1.51 -4.63
N GLY A 134 -8.13 -1.49 -3.46
CA GLY A 134 -6.75 -1.02 -3.32
C GLY A 134 -5.89 -2.02 -2.57
N ARG A 135 -4.65 -1.62 -2.24
CA ARG A 135 -3.68 -2.45 -1.50
C ARG A 135 -4.22 -2.99 -0.17
N PHE A 136 -5.08 -2.23 0.49
CA PHE A 136 -5.64 -2.57 1.80
C PHE A 136 -7.03 -3.23 1.72
N GLY A 137 -7.42 -3.66 0.51
CA GLY A 137 -8.74 -4.23 0.25
C GLY A 137 -9.74 -3.22 -0.32
N PRO A 138 -11.02 -3.58 -0.36
CA PRO A 138 -12.09 -2.77 -0.91
C PRO A 138 -12.37 -1.52 -0.06
N TYR A 139 -12.71 -0.42 -0.73
CA TYR A 139 -12.95 0.88 -0.09
C TYR A 139 -13.92 1.74 -0.88
N ILE A 140 -14.53 2.69 -0.17
CA ILE A 140 -15.28 3.81 -0.74
C ILE A 140 -14.40 5.06 -0.73
N VAL A 141 -14.43 5.81 -1.82
CA VAL A 141 -13.82 7.13 -1.93
C VAL A 141 -14.87 8.19 -2.19
N HIS A 142 -14.76 9.29 -1.46
CA HIS A 142 -15.60 10.46 -1.62
C HIS A 142 -14.81 11.71 -1.22
N ASP A 143 -14.65 12.67 -2.13
CA ASP A 143 -13.94 13.94 -1.89
C ASP A 143 -12.57 13.79 -1.20
N GLY A 144 -11.76 12.85 -1.66
CA GLY A 144 -10.44 12.54 -1.07
C GLY A 144 -10.48 11.83 0.28
N LYS A 145 -11.67 11.53 0.83
CA LYS A 145 -11.85 10.67 2.00
C LYS A 145 -11.97 9.21 1.55
N TYR A 146 -11.29 8.33 2.25
CA TYR A 146 -11.27 6.89 1.99
C TYR A 146 -11.82 6.13 3.19
N VAL A 147 -12.72 5.19 2.96
CA VAL A 147 -13.31 4.34 3.99
C VAL A 147 -13.24 2.88 3.54
N ASN A 148 -12.51 2.05 4.28
CA ASN A 148 -12.43 0.62 4.00
C ASN A 148 -13.80 -0.06 4.21
N LEU A 149 -14.15 -0.96 3.28
CA LEU A 149 -15.30 -1.85 3.40
C LEU A 149 -14.90 -3.04 4.28
N LYS A 150 -15.52 -3.16 5.45
CA LYS A 150 -15.25 -4.24 6.41
C LYS A 150 -16.42 -5.20 6.43
N GLY A 151 -16.38 -6.19 5.53
CA GLY A 151 -17.41 -7.22 5.41
C GLY A 151 -18.44 -6.94 4.32
N ASP A 152 -18.60 -5.69 3.88
CA ASP A 152 -19.45 -5.35 2.72
C ASP A 152 -18.73 -5.69 1.40
N SER A 153 -19.48 -6.18 0.41
CA SER A 153 -18.99 -6.48 -0.93
C SER A 153 -18.85 -5.19 -1.75
N VAL A 154 -17.67 -4.98 -2.35
CA VAL A 154 -17.41 -3.83 -3.23
C VAL A 154 -18.23 -3.85 -4.51
N LEU A 155 -18.67 -5.03 -4.94
CA LEU A 155 -19.44 -5.21 -6.16
C LEU A 155 -20.92 -4.92 -5.94
N GLU A 156 -21.43 -5.16 -4.73
CA GLU A 156 -22.87 -5.13 -4.42
C GLU A 156 -23.30 -3.91 -3.60
N ILE A 157 -22.35 -3.21 -2.96
CA ILE A 157 -22.67 -2.07 -2.11
C ILE A 157 -23.48 -0.98 -2.85
N ASP A 158 -24.46 -0.42 -2.16
CA ASP A 158 -25.32 0.67 -2.63
C ASP A 158 -24.83 2.04 -2.12
N LEU A 159 -25.46 3.10 -2.62
CA LEU A 159 -25.13 4.47 -2.22
C LEU A 159 -25.44 4.70 -0.74
N ASP A 160 -26.59 4.24 -0.26
CA ASP A 160 -27.05 4.49 1.11
C ASP A 160 -26.09 3.87 2.14
N ARG A 161 -25.71 2.61 1.95
CA ARG A 161 -24.70 1.95 2.78
C ARG A 161 -23.34 2.64 2.69
N ALA A 162 -22.94 3.09 1.51
CA ALA A 162 -21.70 3.84 1.35
C ALA A 162 -21.72 5.17 2.13
N LEU A 163 -22.86 5.87 2.15
CA LEU A 163 -23.06 7.09 2.93
C LEU A 163 -23.01 6.82 4.44
N GLU A 164 -23.64 5.75 4.93
CA GLU A 164 -23.53 5.32 6.33
C GLU A 164 -22.07 5.10 6.75
N LEU A 165 -21.29 4.41 5.91
CA LEU A 165 -19.89 4.13 6.18
C LEU A 165 -19.04 5.41 6.18
N LEU A 166 -19.33 6.35 5.27
CA LEU A 166 -18.69 7.67 5.21
C LEU A 166 -19.01 8.52 6.45
N ALA A 167 -20.28 8.57 6.86
CA ALA A 167 -20.73 9.30 8.05
C ALA A 167 -20.09 8.71 9.33
N GLY A 168 -20.18 7.38 9.50
CA GLY A 168 -19.58 6.69 10.64
C GLY A 168 -18.05 6.83 10.69
N ALA A 169 -17.38 6.93 9.54
CA ALA A 169 -15.95 7.22 9.49
C ALA A 169 -15.61 8.67 9.89
N ALA A 170 -16.44 9.64 9.50
CA ALA A 170 -16.29 11.04 9.92
C ALA A 170 -16.46 11.18 11.43
N GLU A 171 -17.47 10.54 12.03
CA GLU A 171 -17.65 10.52 13.49
C GLU A 171 -16.49 9.84 14.21
N ARG A 172 -16.05 8.68 13.70
CA ARG A 172 -14.88 7.97 14.25
C ARG A 172 -13.63 8.82 14.13
N LYS A 173 -13.45 9.62 13.08
CA LYS A 173 -12.33 10.58 12.99
C LYS A 173 -12.50 11.74 13.95
N GLY A 174 -13.72 12.20 14.22
CA GLY A 174 -14.03 13.20 15.27
C GLY A 174 -13.73 12.69 16.68
N ARG A 175 -14.13 11.46 17.01
CA ARG A 175 -13.82 10.79 18.29
C ARG A 175 -12.37 10.30 18.38
N SER A 176 -11.79 9.85 17.27
CA SER A 176 -10.39 9.46 17.11
C SER A 176 -9.51 10.64 16.64
N GLY A 177 -9.91 11.88 16.93
CA GLY A 177 -9.00 13.02 16.95
C GLY A 177 -7.85 12.82 17.94
N GLY A 178 -7.96 11.85 18.85
CA GLY A 178 -6.94 11.54 19.86
C GLY A 178 -5.76 10.64 19.43
N ARG A 179 -5.88 9.81 18.37
CA ARG A 179 -4.91 8.70 18.16
C ARG A 179 -4.02 8.75 16.92
N THR A 180 -4.43 9.35 15.80
CA THR A 180 -3.59 9.37 14.57
C THR A 180 -3.44 10.77 13.96
N THR A 181 -4.07 11.79 14.55
CA THR A 181 -3.87 13.20 14.15
C THR A 181 -3.72 14.10 15.38
N ARG A 182 -2.91 13.70 16.37
CA ARG A 182 -2.12 14.68 17.15
C ARG A 182 -1.01 15.29 16.27
N SER A 183 -1.39 15.69 15.07
CA SER A 183 -0.60 16.55 14.22
C SER A 183 -0.59 17.90 14.90
N SER A 184 0.52 18.19 15.58
CA SER A 184 1.12 19.53 15.65
C SER A 184 0.27 20.71 16.13
N ALA A 185 -0.96 20.51 16.62
CA ALA A 185 -1.67 21.52 17.40
C ALA A 185 -0.95 21.58 18.75
N LYS A 186 0.05 22.45 18.80
CA LYS A 186 0.90 22.76 19.93
C LYS A 186 -0.02 23.33 21.02
N THR A 187 -0.60 22.48 21.87
CA THR A 187 -1.45 22.95 22.97
C THR A 187 -0.54 23.65 23.97
N VAL A 188 -0.58 24.98 23.98
CA VAL A 188 0.22 25.79 24.91
C VAL A 188 -0.36 25.62 26.30
N LEU A 189 0.38 24.95 27.17
CA LEU A 189 0.00 24.72 28.57
C LEU A 189 0.33 25.94 29.42
N LYS A 190 1.51 26.55 29.20
CA LYS A 190 1.96 27.71 29.96
C LYS A 190 2.97 28.53 29.16
N THR A 191 2.81 29.85 29.12
CA THR A 191 3.82 30.77 28.58
C THR A 191 4.66 31.30 29.74
N LEU A 192 5.97 31.03 29.74
CA LEU A 192 6.86 31.33 30.86
C LEU A 192 7.54 32.70 30.75
N GLY A 193 7.52 33.32 29.57
CA GLY A 193 8.13 34.63 29.30
C GLY A 193 9.15 34.58 28.18
N GLU A 194 9.97 35.62 28.06
CA GLU A 194 11.05 35.72 27.06
C GLU A 194 12.39 35.18 27.60
N HIS A 195 13.17 34.56 26.73
CA HIS A 195 14.54 34.16 27.00
C HIS A 195 15.45 35.40 27.00
N PRO A 196 16.53 35.45 27.81
CA PRO A 196 17.51 36.55 27.81
C PRO A 196 18.14 36.81 26.42
N ASP A 197 18.25 35.76 25.59
CA ASP A 197 18.72 35.83 24.19
C ASP A 197 17.59 36.11 23.16
N GLY A 198 16.40 36.46 23.62
CA GLY A 198 15.22 36.81 22.81
C GLY A 198 14.34 35.61 22.41
N GLY A 199 13.02 35.83 22.35
CA GLY A 199 12.03 34.82 21.95
C GLY A 199 11.33 34.13 23.13
N ALA A 200 10.08 33.72 22.92
CA ALA A 200 9.21 33.20 23.98
C ALA A 200 9.50 31.73 24.34
N ILE A 201 9.53 31.46 25.65
CA ILE A 201 9.61 30.13 26.24
C ILE A 201 8.20 29.68 26.64
N GLN A 202 7.80 28.51 26.15
CA GLN A 202 6.46 27.96 26.37
C GLN A 202 6.53 26.49 26.77
N VAL A 203 5.68 26.07 27.70
CA VAL A 203 5.40 24.67 28.02
C VAL A 203 4.22 24.20 27.20
N LEU A 204 4.34 23.03 26.57
CA LEU A 204 3.39 22.53 25.59
C LEU A 204 3.14 21.05 25.84
N ASP A 205 1.96 20.57 25.45
CA ASP A 205 1.67 19.15 25.46
C ASP A 205 2.09 18.46 24.14
N GLY A 206 2.68 17.28 24.26
CA GLY A 206 3.28 16.55 23.14
C GLY A 206 2.93 15.06 23.14
N ARG A 207 3.23 14.38 22.02
CA ARG A 207 3.00 12.93 21.88
C ARG A 207 3.67 12.10 22.98
N TYR A 208 4.82 12.54 23.46
CA TYR A 208 5.67 11.86 24.43
C TYR A 208 5.56 12.47 25.85
N GLY A 209 4.60 13.36 26.06
CA GLY A 209 4.41 14.11 27.30
C GLY A 209 4.78 15.59 27.18
N PRO A 210 4.56 16.37 28.25
CA PRO A 210 4.82 17.81 28.29
C PRO A 210 6.28 18.18 28.01
N TYR A 211 6.51 19.28 27.31
CA TYR A 211 7.85 19.76 26.99
C TYR A 211 7.95 21.29 26.96
N VAL A 212 9.12 21.83 27.30
CA VAL A 212 9.48 23.22 27.09
C VAL A 212 9.93 23.40 25.65
N ASN A 213 9.40 24.41 24.96
CA ASN A 213 9.83 24.87 23.66
C ASN A 213 10.40 26.28 23.76
N TYR A 214 11.59 26.45 23.21
CA TYR A 214 12.22 27.73 22.95
C TYR A 214 12.79 27.69 21.52
N ASN A 215 12.20 28.46 20.61
CA ASN A 215 12.55 28.44 19.18
C ASN A 215 12.60 27.00 18.61
N LYS A 216 13.81 26.52 18.26
CA LYS A 216 14.05 25.18 17.69
C LYS A 216 14.41 24.12 18.75
N VAL A 217 14.58 24.51 20.01
CA VAL A 217 14.96 23.61 21.11
C VAL A 217 13.70 23.15 21.83
N ASN A 218 13.54 21.83 21.94
CA ASN A 218 12.44 21.20 22.67
C ASN A 218 13.02 20.32 23.78
N VAL A 219 12.66 20.57 25.04
CA VAL A 219 13.12 19.79 26.20
C VAL A 219 11.92 19.13 26.88
N THR A 220 11.86 17.81 26.89
CA THR A 220 10.80 17.06 27.60
C THR A 220 10.91 17.29 29.09
N LEU A 221 9.77 17.53 29.76
CA LEU A 221 9.74 17.69 31.22
C LEU A 221 10.07 16.35 31.90
N PRO A 222 10.79 16.37 33.04
CA PRO A 222 10.91 15.20 33.90
C PRO A 222 9.53 14.73 34.38
N LYS A 223 9.37 13.41 34.58
CA LYS A 223 8.08 12.80 34.97
C LYS A 223 7.56 13.27 36.34
N GLU A 224 8.44 13.84 37.16
CA GLU A 224 8.16 14.30 38.52
C GLU A 224 7.71 15.77 38.57
N VAL A 225 7.89 16.52 37.47
CA VAL A 225 7.55 17.96 37.42
C VAL A 225 6.28 18.16 36.61
N LYS A 226 5.28 18.80 37.23
CA LYS A 226 4.02 19.13 36.53
C LYS A 226 4.23 20.32 35.59
N PRO A 227 3.49 20.39 34.46
CA PRO A 227 3.60 21.51 33.50
C PRO A 227 3.30 22.89 34.10
N GLU A 228 2.47 22.93 35.14
CA GLU A 228 2.03 24.15 35.82
C GLU A 228 3.10 24.69 36.79
N ASP A 229 3.94 23.81 37.34
CA ASP A 229 4.95 24.16 38.35
C ASP A 229 6.28 24.61 37.73
N VAL A 230 6.42 24.51 36.40
CA VAL A 230 7.64 24.95 35.72
C VAL A 230 7.82 26.46 35.88
N THR A 231 9.00 26.86 36.34
CA THR A 231 9.42 28.26 36.42
C THR A 231 10.29 28.64 35.22
N LEU A 232 10.39 29.95 34.95
CA LEU A 232 11.23 30.47 33.87
C LEU A 232 12.71 30.05 34.07
N GLU A 233 13.22 30.11 35.28
CA GLU A 233 14.60 29.74 35.62
C GLU A 233 14.92 28.27 35.32
N GLN A 234 14.00 27.36 35.68
CA GLN A 234 14.15 25.93 35.39
C GLN A 234 14.10 25.66 33.88
N ALA A 235 13.19 26.31 33.17
CA ALA A 235 13.07 26.19 31.73
C ALA A 235 14.34 26.70 31.01
N LEU A 236 14.92 27.81 31.48
CA LEU A 236 16.19 28.34 30.98
C LEU A 236 17.34 27.34 31.21
N ALA A 237 17.45 26.79 32.42
CA ALA A 237 18.48 25.79 32.73
C ALA A 237 18.39 24.56 31.81
N TRP A 238 17.17 24.06 31.56
CA TRP A 238 16.94 22.92 30.67
C TRP A 238 17.22 23.22 29.20
N VAL A 239 16.83 24.41 28.73
CA VAL A 239 17.09 24.86 27.35
C VAL A 239 18.58 25.04 27.13
N THR A 240 19.30 25.69 28.05
CA THR A 240 20.75 25.90 27.97
C THR A 240 21.52 24.60 28.07
N ALA A 241 21.16 23.70 28.99
CA ALA A 241 21.77 22.38 29.10
C ALA A 241 21.61 21.57 27.80
N LYS A 242 20.41 21.60 27.20
CA LYS A 242 20.17 20.91 25.93
C LYS A 242 20.83 21.58 24.73
N ALA A 243 20.87 22.91 24.68
CA ALA A 243 21.56 23.69 23.65
C ALA A 243 23.09 23.46 23.70
N GLY A 244 23.68 23.39 24.90
CA GLY A 244 25.10 23.08 25.11
C GLY A 244 25.49 21.66 24.69
N THR A 245 24.56 20.69 24.79
CA THR A 245 24.76 19.32 24.27
C THR A 245 24.44 19.17 22.77
N GLY A 246 24.07 20.26 22.09
CA GLY A 246 23.54 20.29 20.71
C GLY A 246 24.54 20.04 19.58
N ALA A 247 25.74 19.54 19.86
CA ALA A 247 26.75 19.20 18.84
C ALA A 247 27.15 17.71 18.83
N SER A 248 26.24 16.78 19.15
CA SER A 248 26.44 15.37 18.80
C SER A 248 26.09 15.14 17.32
N THR A 249 27.09 15.33 16.46
CA THR A 249 27.28 14.70 15.14
C THR A 249 26.02 14.14 14.46
N LYS A 250 25.43 14.95 13.55
CA LYS A 250 24.73 14.38 12.39
C LYS A 250 25.74 13.52 11.63
N ARG A 251 25.75 12.21 11.89
CA ARG A 251 26.27 11.22 10.94
C ARG A 251 25.49 11.43 9.64
N LYS A 252 26.09 12.16 8.69
CA LYS A 252 25.64 12.14 7.30
C LYS A 252 25.68 10.68 6.87
N ARG A 253 24.53 10.03 6.79
CA ARG A 253 24.40 8.79 6.02
C ARG A 253 24.80 9.16 4.60
N ALA A 254 26.00 8.73 4.20
CA ALA A 254 26.44 8.80 2.82
C ALA A 254 25.40 8.07 1.98
N ARG A 255 24.66 8.83 1.17
CA ARG A 255 23.84 8.28 0.10
C ARG A 255 24.83 7.62 -0.85
N ASN A 256 24.91 6.30 -0.82
CA ASN A 256 25.70 5.56 -1.78
C ASN A 256 25.04 5.76 -3.14
N ALA A 257 25.52 6.75 -3.89
CA ALA A 257 25.09 7.01 -5.25
C ALA A 257 25.57 5.83 -6.09
N LYS A 258 24.64 4.92 -6.41
CA LYS A 258 24.88 3.81 -7.31
C LYS A 258 25.31 4.40 -8.66
N LYS A 259 26.61 4.31 -8.93
CA LYS A 259 27.26 4.73 -10.18
C LYS A 259 26.52 4.05 -11.33
N LYS A 260 25.81 4.84 -12.15
CA LYS A 260 25.31 4.39 -13.45
C LYS A 260 26.53 4.06 -14.31
N THR A 261 26.84 2.78 -14.44
CA THR A 261 27.69 2.28 -15.52
C THR A 261 26.87 2.38 -16.80
N ALA A 262 27.19 3.38 -17.62
CA ALA A 262 26.75 3.42 -19.01
C ALA A 262 27.33 2.19 -19.72
N SER A 263 26.49 1.22 -20.08
CA SER A 263 26.87 0.16 -21.01
C SER A 263 26.91 0.75 -22.42
N THR A 264 28.12 0.98 -22.90
CA THR A 264 28.41 1.27 -24.31
C THR A 264 27.95 0.09 -25.16
N THR A 265 26.84 0.29 -25.87
CA THR A 265 26.38 -0.65 -26.90
C THR A 265 27.28 -0.47 -28.12
N HIS A 266 28.14 -1.46 -28.39
CA HIS A 266 28.86 -1.56 -29.65
C HIS A 266 27.86 -1.83 -30.77
N LYS A 267 27.59 -0.78 -31.57
CA LYS A 267 26.92 -0.90 -32.86
C LYS A 267 27.90 -1.51 -33.85
N LYS A 268 27.82 -2.83 -34.07
CA LYS A 268 28.48 -3.49 -35.22
C LYS A 268 27.75 -3.06 -36.49
N THR A 269 28.42 -2.23 -37.29
CA THR A 269 28.09 -1.96 -38.69
C THR A 269 28.43 -3.19 -39.52
N ALA A 270 27.43 -3.79 -40.18
CA ALA A 270 27.65 -4.73 -41.26
C ALA A 270 27.97 -3.93 -42.54
N THR A 271 29.17 -4.14 -43.04
CA THR A 271 29.68 -3.56 -44.29
C THR A 271 29.09 -4.32 -45.47
N ALA A 272 28.45 -3.59 -46.39
CA ALA A 272 28.13 -4.08 -47.72
C ALA A 272 29.41 -4.27 -48.53
N ARG A 273 29.54 -5.41 -49.22
CA ARG A 273 30.34 -5.55 -50.44
C ARG A 273 29.63 -6.51 -51.38
N SER A 274 29.37 -5.95 -52.57
CA SER A 274 29.45 -6.52 -53.92
C SER A 274 29.11 -7.99 -54.12
#